data_AF-X7ZVZ0-F1
#
_entry.id   AF-X7ZVZ0-F1
#
_cell.length_a   1.000
_cell.length_b   1.000
_cell.length_c   1.000
_cell.angle_alpha   90.00
_cell.angle_beta   90.00
_cell.angle_gamma   90.00
#
_symmetry.space_group_name_H-M   'P 1'
#
loop_
_entity.id
_entity.type
_entity.pdbx_description
1 polymer ?
#
loop_
_entity_poly.entity_id
_entity_poly.type
_entity_poly.pdbx_seq_one_letter_code
_entity_poly.pdbx_strand_id
1 'polypeptide(L)'
;MDVDHNFEPLYIISPDKKNTVNELKARLKDADELYLATDGDREGEAIAWHLLETLKPRIPVKRMVFHEITEPAIRAAAEHPRDLDNDLVDAQETRRILDRLYGYEVSPVLWKKVAPKLSAGRVQSVATRIIVQRERERMAFRSAEYWDVVAELDASVSDPGATPPTFSARLTSVDGLRVATGRDFDSLGVLRKPDEVVVLDEAGATAIAEGLRGAQLTVASAEEKPYTRRPYAPFMTSTLQQEAGRKLRFSAERTMSVAQRLYENGYITYMRTDSTTLSESAINAARTQARQLYGEEYVSPSPRQYTRKVKNAQEAHEAIRPAGETFATPDAVRRELDGDDFRLYELIWQRTVASQMADARGTTLSLRIAGTSGERQVVFSATGRTITFPGS
;
A
#
# COMPACT_ATOMS: atom_id res chain seq x y z
N MET A 1 -0.89 2.11 -38.24
CA MET A 1 0.42 1.67 -37.74
C MET A 1 0.93 0.70 -38.76
N ASP A 2 2.09 1.00 -39.31
CA ASP A 2 2.70 0.26 -40.40
C ASP A 2 3.83 -0.61 -39.83
N VAL A 3 3.59 -1.91 -39.74
CA VAL A 3 4.57 -2.88 -39.20
C VAL A 3 5.78 -3.06 -40.13
N ASP A 4 5.62 -2.79 -41.42
CA ASP A 4 6.66 -2.98 -42.44
C ASP A 4 7.53 -1.72 -42.59
N HIS A 5 7.01 -0.56 -42.17
CA HIS A 5 7.72 0.73 -42.17
C HIS A 5 8.04 1.20 -40.74
N ASN A 6 8.90 0.44 -40.05
CA ASN A 6 9.45 0.80 -38.74
C ASN A 6 8.39 1.17 -37.68
N PHE A 7 7.25 0.47 -37.68
CA PHE A 7 6.17 0.65 -36.71
C PHE A 7 5.46 2.01 -36.78
N GLU A 8 5.60 2.78 -37.88
CA GLU A 8 5.09 4.15 -38.00
C GLU A 8 3.59 4.27 -37.61
N PRO A 9 3.24 5.02 -36.56
CA PRO A 9 1.87 5.15 -36.10
C PRO A 9 1.07 6.13 -36.95
N LEU A 10 -0.23 5.83 -37.13
CA LEU A 10 -1.17 6.79 -37.70
C LEU A 10 -1.95 7.45 -36.56
N TYR A 11 -1.55 8.65 -36.18
CA TYR A 11 -2.26 9.45 -35.19
C TYR A 11 -3.42 10.20 -35.83
N ILE A 12 -4.60 10.06 -35.22
CA ILE A 12 -5.82 10.76 -35.63
C ILE A 12 -6.38 11.53 -34.45
N ILE A 13 -6.87 12.74 -34.71
CA ILE A 13 -7.58 13.53 -33.71
C ILE A 13 -8.94 12.87 -33.46
N SER A 14 -9.19 12.47 -32.21
CA SER A 14 -10.47 11.90 -31.81
C SER A 14 -11.62 12.86 -32.13
N PRO A 15 -12.76 12.39 -32.68
CA PRO A 15 -13.85 13.26 -33.12
C PRO A 15 -14.36 14.21 -32.03
N ASP A 16 -14.40 13.76 -30.78
CA ASP A 16 -14.82 14.51 -29.59
C ASP A 16 -13.83 15.61 -29.18
N LYS A 17 -12.57 15.55 -29.63
CA LYS A 17 -11.51 16.52 -29.31
C LYS A 17 -11.26 17.55 -30.40
N LYS A 18 -11.92 17.44 -31.56
CA LYS A 18 -11.75 18.39 -32.67
C LYS A 18 -12.04 19.84 -32.27
N ASN A 19 -13.11 20.07 -31.50
CA ASN A 19 -13.48 21.42 -31.05
C ASN A 19 -12.42 22.02 -30.13
N THR A 20 -11.90 21.24 -29.17
CA THR A 20 -10.82 21.66 -28.28
C THR A 20 -9.55 22.02 -29.07
N VAL A 21 -9.15 21.19 -30.04
CA VAL A 21 -7.97 21.49 -30.88
C VAL A 21 -8.17 22.78 -31.68
N ASN A 22 -9.35 23.01 -32.24
CA ASN A 22 -9.66 24.23 -32.98
C ASN A 22 -9.59 25.47 -32.08
N GLU A 23 -10.10 25.38 -30.85
CA GLU A 23 -10.01 26.46 -29.87
C GLU A 23 -8.55 26.76 -29.49
N LEU A 24 -7.75 25.73 -29.23
CA LEU A 24 -6.32 25.89 -28.93
C LEU A 24 -5.57 26.55 -30.09
N LYS A 25 -5.84 26.15 -31.34
CA LYS A 25 -5.25 26.79 -32.53
C LYS A 25 -5.67 28.23 -32.70
N ALA A 26 -6.89 28.59 -32.30
CA ALA A 26 -7.36 29.98 -32.33
C ALA A 26 -6.60 30.82 -31.30
N ARG A 27 -6.56 30.37 -30.04
CA ARG A 27 -5.86 31.06 -28.95
C ARG A 27 -4.35 31.21 -29.20
N LEU A 28 -3.73 30.22 -29.83
CA LEU A 28 -2.30 30.25 -30.14
C LEU A 28 -1.89 31.37 -31.12
N LYS A 29 -2.81 31.87 -31.94
CA LYS A 29 -2.51 32.96 -32.89
C LYS A 29 -2.22 34.29 -32.21
N ASP A 30 -2.81 34.49 -31.03
CA ASP A 30 -2.74 35.75 -30.27
C ASP A 30 -1.74 35.66 -29.11
N ALA A 31 -0.97 34.56 -29.00
CA ALA A 31 -0.03 34.31 -27.92
C ALA A 31 1.42 34.53 -28.37
N ASP A 32 2.23 35.13 -27.50
CA ASP A 32 3.67 35.33 -27.73
C ASP A 32 4.51 34.09 -27.40
N GLU A 33 4.05 33.27 -26.45
CA GLU A 33 4.71 32.04 -26.02
C GLU A 33 3.70 30.93 -25.74
N LEU A 34 4.11 29.66 -25.91
CA LEU A 34 3.31 28.48 -25.57
C LEU A 34 3.94 27.73 -24.39
N TYR A 35 3.19 27.58 -23.30
CA TYR A 35 3.60 26.76 -22.16
C TYR A 35 2.88 25.40 -22.17
N LEU A 36 3.65 24.31 -22.17
CA LEU A 36 3.17 22.93 -22.07
C LEU A 36 3.30 22.46 -20.62
N ALA A 37 2.19 22.49 -19.89
CA ALA A 37 2.13 22.25 -18.44
C ALA A 37 1.42 20.93 -18.08
N THR A 38 1.63 19.87 -18.86
CA THR A 38 1.14 18.52 -18.54
C THR A 38 1.95 17.88 -17.42
N ASP A 39 1.43 16.81 -16.83
CA ASP A 39 2.14 16.01 -15.82
C ASP A 39 3.55 15.61 -16.29
N GLY A 40 4.49 15.47 -15.36
CA GLY A 40 5.90 15.17 -15.67
C GLY A 40 6.19 13.70 -16.02
N ASP A 41 5.18 12.83 -16.09
CA ASP A 41 5.32 11.41 -16.43
C ASP A 41 5.31 11.18 -17.95
N ARG A 42 5.58 9.95 -18.40
CA ARG A 42 5.59 9.62 -19.83
C ARG A 42 4.26 9.88 -20.55
N GLU A 43 3.12 9.78 -19.86
CA GLU A 43 1.81 10.04 -20.48
C GLU A 43 1.62 11.55 -20.69
N GLY A 44 1.98 12.36 -19.70
CA GLY A 44 1.98 13.82 -19.81
C GLY A 44 2.98 14.33 -20.86
N GLU A 45 4.15 13.71 -20.97
CA GLU A 45 5.16 14.06 -21.98
C GLU A 45 4.67 13.73 -23.40
N ALA A 46 4.04 12.57 -23.60
CA ALA A 46 3.41 12.20 -24.88
C ALA A 46 2.26 13.14 -25.26
N ILE A 47 1.46 13.61 -24.30
CA ILE A 47 0.42 14.62 -24.55
C ILE A 47 1.05 15.96 -24.99
N ALA A 48 2.11 16.41 -24.31
CA ALA A 48 2.83 17.62 -24.69
C ALA A 48 3.40 17.52 -26.11
N TRP A 49 4.00 16.38 -26.46
CA TRP A 49 4.47 16.09 -27.81
C TRP A 49 3.34 16.11 -28.85
N HIS A 50 2.21 15.44 -28.57
CA HIS A 50 1.06 15.47 -29.48
C HIS A 50 0.48 16.87 -29.69
N LEU A 51 0.47 17.71 -28.65
CA LEU A 51 0.07 19.11 -28.78
C LEU A 51 1.04 19.87 -29.70
N LEU A 52 2.34 19.67 -29.56
CA LEU A 52 3.35 20.27 -30.43
C LEU A 52 3.12 19.90 -31.91
N GLU A 53 2.98 18.60 -32.20
CA GLU A 53 2.74 18.08 -33.55
C GLU A 53 1.41 18.54 -34.15
N THR A 54 0.38 18.66 -33.32
CA THR A 54 -0.97 19.02 -33.77
C THR A 54 -1.13 20.53 -33.98
N LEU A 55 -0.55 21.35 -33.09
CA LEU A 55 -0.66 22.80 -33.10
C LEU A 55 0.36 23.45 -34.03
N LYS A 56 1.54 22.84 -34.20
CA LYS A 56 2.66 23.35 -35.02
C LYS A 56 2.99 24.82 -34.71
N PRO A 57 3.30 25.15 -33.44
CA PRO A 57 3.54 26.51 -33.01
C PRO A 57 4.72 27.13 -33.78
N ARG A 58 4.61 28.44 -34.05
CA ARG A 58 5.68 29.26 -34.66
C ARG A 58 6.24 30.29 -33.67
N ILE A 59 5.98 30.06 -32.40
CA ILE A 59 6.36 30.89 -31.26
C ILE A 59 7.19 30.03 -30.28
N PRO A 60 7.96 30.63 -29.36
CA PRO A 60 8.70 29.88 -28.35
C PRO A 60 7.80 28.93 -27.55
N VAL A 61 8.27 27.70 -27.34
CA VAL A 61 7.58 26.67 -26.55
C VAL A 61 8.40 26.36 -25.30
N LYS A 62 7.74 26.32 -24.14
CA LYS A 62 8.35 26.05 -22.84
C LYS A 62 7.62 24.89 -22.16
N ARG A 63 8.34 23.85 -21.73
CA ARG A 63 7.78 22.70 -21.01
C ARG A 63 7.92 22.93 -19.49
N MET A 64 6.78 23.11 -18.81
CA MET A 64 6.72 23.28 -17.35
C MET A 64 6.47 21.95 -16.66
N VAL A 65 7.28 21.59 -15.67
CA VAL A 65 7.03 20.41 -14.85
C VAL A 65 7.04 20.74 -13.37
N PHE A 66 6.03 20.23 -12.69
CA PHE A 66 5.78 20.43 -11.27
C PHE A 66 5.15 19.18 -10.68
N HIS A 67 5.27 19.02 -9.37
CA HIS A 67 4.79 17.83 -8.65
C HIS A 67 3.80 18.17 -7.54
N GLU A 68 3.44 19.45 -7.44
CA GLU A 68 2.35 20.00 -6.63
C GLU A 68 1.89 21.31 -7.28
N ILE A 69 0.64 21.68 -7.05
CA ILE A 69 0.04 22.88 -7.63
C ILE A 69 -0.05 23.95 -6.52
N THR A 70 1.07 24.63 -6.31
CA THR A 70 1.21 25.75 -5.36
C THR A 70 1.82 26.96 -6.10
N GLU A 71 1.56 28.18 -5.62
CA GLU A 71 2.12 29.38 -6.27
C GLU A 71 3.66 29.30 -6.43
N PRO A 72 4.45 28.91 -5.39
CA PRO A 72 5.90 28.80 -5.54
C PRO A 72 6.31 27.75 -6.58
N ALA A 73 5.67 26.57 -6.57
CA ALA A 73 6.00 25.49 -7.50
C ALA A 73 5.69 25.85 -8.95
N ILE A 74 4.55 26.49 -9.21
CA ILE A 74 4.15 26.90 -10.55
C ILE A 74 5.04 28.04 -11.07
N ARG A 75 5.36 29.02 -10.23
CA ARG A 75 6.28 30.12 -10.59
C ARG A 75 7.67 29.57 -10.93
N ALA A 76 8.22 28.70 -10.08
CA ALA A 76 9.52 28.08 -10.31
C ALA A 76 9.55 27.28 -11.62
N ALA A 77 8.50 26.50 -11.92
CA ALA A 77 8.39 25.72 -13.15
C ALA A 77 8.24 26.59 -14.41
N ALA A 78 7.60 27.77 -14.30
CA ALA A 78 7.48 28.71 -15.41
C ALA A 78 8.78 29.45 -15.71
N GLU A 79 9.58 29.75 -14.67
CA GLU A 79 10.88 30.42 -14.75
C GLU A 79 12.00 29.46 -15.20
N HIS A 80 11.89 28.17 -14.88
CA HIS A 80 12.88 27.14 -15.21
C HIS A 80 12.25 26.00 -16.03
N PRO A 81 11.84 26.27 -17.29
CA PRO A 81 11.31 25.23 -18.15
C PRO A 81 12.40 24.21 -18.48
N ARG A 82 11.98 22.99 -18.83
CA ARG A 82 12.86 21.96 -19.39
C ARG A 82 12.63 21.80 -20.88
N ASP A 83 13.50 21.03 -21.52
CA ASP A 83 13.26 20.53 -22.87
C ASP A 83 12.28 19.35 -22.83
N LEU A 84 11.62 19.10 -23.96
CA LEU A 84 10.78 17.91 -24.11
C LEU A 84 11.67 16.66 -24.12
N ASP A 85 11.32 15.67 -23.30
CA ASP A 85 12.06 14.42 -23.23
C ASP A 85 11.51 13.40 -24.25
N ASN A 86 12.20 13.25 -25.38
CA ASN A 86 11.79 12.32 -26.43
C ASN A 86 11.92 10.85 -26.02
N ASP A 87 12.81 10.49 -25.08
CA ASP A 87 12.91 9.10 -24.61
C ASP A 87 11.65 8.69 -23.83
N LEU A 88 11.07 9.63 -23.07
CA LEU A 88 9.78 9.42 -22.39
C LEU A 88 8.63 9.27 -23.40
N VAL A 89 8.62 10.09 -24.46
CA VAL A 89 7.62 10.01 -25.54
C VAL A 89 7.73 8.65 -26.24
N ASP A 90 8.93 8.25 -26.66
CA ASP A 90 9.18 6.97 -27.34
C ASP A 90 8.81 5.77 -26.46
N ALA A 91 9.06 5.86 -25.15
CA ALA A 91 8.66 4.82 -24.20
C ALA A 91 7.13 4.69 -24.08
N GLN A 92 6.40 5.81 -24.13
CA GLN A 92 4.94 5.81 -24.14
C GLN A 92 4.40 5.26 -25.47
N GLU A 93 4.94 5.71 -26.59
CA GLU A 93 4.57 5.26 -27.94
C GLU A 93 4.81 3.76 -28.11
N THR A 94 5.98 3.28 -27.69
CA THR A 94 6.33 1.85 -27.70
C THR A 94 5.28 1.03 -26.95
N ARG A 95 4.87 1.49 -25.76
CA ARG A 95 3.82 0.81 -24.99
C ARG A 95 2.48 0.85 -25.74
N ARG A 96 2.12 1.98 -26.34
CA ARG A 96 0.87 2.18 -27.07
C ARG A 96 0.77 1.25 -28.28
N ILE A 97 1.87 1.08 -29.01
CA ILE A 97 2.00 0.18 -30.16
C ILE A 97 1.97 -1.27 -29.69
N LEU A 98 2.74 -1.63 -28.66
CA LEU A 98 2.76 -2.99 -28.10
C LEU A 98 1.37 -3.46 -27.69
N ASP A 99 0.63 -2.63 -26.95
CA ASP A 99 -0.72 -2.98 -26.49
C ASP A 99 -1.71 -3.05 -27.68
N ARG A 100 -1.49 -2.29 -28.76
CA ARG A 100 -2.27 -2.40 -30.01
C ARG A 100 -2.00 -3.72 -30.73
N LEU A 101 -0.74 -4.09 -30.94
CA LEU A 101 -0.34 -5.33 -31.60
C LEU A 101 -0.86 -6.54 -30.84
N TYR A 102 -0.67 -6.56 -29.51
CA TYR A 102 -1.17 -7.64 -28.66
C TYR A 102 -2.70 -7.78 -28.77
N GLY A 103 -3.44 -6.68 -28.69
CA GLY A 103 -4.89 -6.69 -28.79
C GLY A 103 -5.38 -7.19 -30.16
N TYR A 104 -4.74 -6.74 -31.25
CA TYR A 104 -5.13 -7.08 -32.61
C TYR A 104 -4.89 -8.55 -32.95
N GLU A 105 -3.76 -9.10 -32.54
CA GLU A 105 -3.39 -10.49 -32.83
C GLU A 105 -4.12 -11.51 -31.93
N VAL A 106 -4.28 -11.19 -30.64
CA VAL A 106 -4.78 -12.18 -29.65
C VAL A 106 -6.31 -12.19 -29.57
N SER A 107 -7.00 -11.06 -29.75
CA SER A 107 -8.47 -11.01 -29.62
C SER A 107 -9.22 -11.93 -30.60
N PRO A 108 -8.83 -12.04 -31.89
CA PRO A 108 -9.47 -12.98 -32.82
C PRO A 108 -9.39 -14.44 -32.39
N VAL A 109 -8.31 -14.83 -31.70
CA VAL A 109 -8.18 -16.18 -31.13
C VAL A 109 -9.21 -16.40 -30.02
N LEU A 110 -9.38 -15.42 -29.12
CA LEU A 110 -10.39 -15.48 -28.06
C LEU A 110 -11.81 -15.56 -28.62
N TRP A 111 -12.11 -14.83 -29.70
CA TRP A 111 -13.43 -14.87 -30.34
C TRP A 111 -13.75 -16.25 -30.91
N LYS A 112 -12.76 -16.88 -31.55
CA LYS A 112 -12.92 -18.20 -32.17
C LYS A 112 -12.94 -19.34 -31.16
N LYS A 113 -12.27 -19.20 -30.01
CA LYS A 113 -12.03 -20.30 -29.06
C LYS A 113 -12.76 -20.20 -27.73
N VAL A 114 -13.24 -19.01 -27.36
CA VAL A 114 -13.90 -18.77 -26.07
C VAL A 114 -15.26 -18.12 -26.26
N ALA A 115 -15.30 -16.84 -26.65
CA ALA A 115 -16.54 -16.13 -26.89
C ALA A 115 -16.32 -14.88 -27.77
N PRO A 116 -17.26 -14.54 -28.67
CA PRO A 116 -17.24 -13.27 -29.38
C PRO A 116 -17.20 -12.08 -28.43
N LYS A 117 -16.64 -10.95 -28.90
CA LYS A 117 -16.55 -9.66 -28.18
C LYS A 117 -15.63 -9.65 -26.94
N LEU A 118 -14.83 -10.69 -26.70
CA LEU A 118 -13.78 -10.64 -25.68
C LEU A 118 -12.59 -9.78 -26.13
N SER A 119 -11.99 -9.02 -25.22
CA SER A 119 -10.78 -8.24 -25.49
C SER A 119 -9.55 -8.93 -24.91
N ALA A 120 -8.48 -9.02 -25.70
CA ALA A 120 -7.18 -9.45 -25.20
C ALA A 120 -6.43 -8.26 -24.58
N GLY A 121 -6.08 -8.39 -23.30
CA GLY A 121 -5.25 -7.41 -22.59
C GLY A 121 -4.02 -8.09 -21.99
N ARG A 122 -2.82 -7.62 -22.36
CA ARG A 122 -1.54 -8.22 -21.93
C ARG A 122 -1.37 -8.21 -20.41
N VAL A 123 -1.64 -7.07 -19.78
CA VAL A 123 -1.51 -6.91 -18.32
C VAL A 123 -2.74 -7.46 -17.60
N GLN A 124 -3.94 -7.23 -18.15
CA GLN A 124 -5.20 -7.69 -17.58
C GLN A 124 -5.27 -9.21 -17.47
N SER A 125 -4.83 -9.94 -18.51
CA SER A 125 -4.86 -11.40 -18.52
C SER A 125 -3.98 -12.02 -17.43
N VAL A 126 -2.82 -11.43 -17.14
CA VAL A 126 -1.95 -11.86 -16.03
C VAL A 126 -2.61 -11.59 -14.68
N ALA A 127 -3.25 -10.44 -14.50
CA ALA A 127 -4.00 -10.14 -13.27
C ALA A 127 -5.16 -11.11 -13.06
N THR A 128 -5.94 -11.41 -14.11
CA THR A 128 -6.99 -12.44 -14.08
C THR A 128 -6.41 -13.81 -13.75
N ARG A 129 -5.25 -14.17 -14.31
CA ARG A 129 -4.55 -15.43 -14.00
C ARG A 129 -4.20 -15.55 -12.52
N ILE A 130 -3.72 -14.49 -11.87
CA ILE A 130 -3.40 -14.51 -10.44
C ILE A 130 -4.64 -14.86 -9.60
N ILE A 131 -5.80 -14.26 -9.93
CA ILE A 131 -7.07 -14.55 -9.26
C ILE A 131 -7.49 -16.01 -9.49
N VAL A 132 -7.45 -16.46 -10.75
CA VAL A 132 -7.81 -17.85 -11.10
C VAL A 132 -6.89 -18.87 -10.44
N GLN A 133 -5.58 -18.58 -10.33
CA GLN A 133 -4.62 -19.45 -9.65
C GLN A 133 -4.96 -19.59 -8.16
N ARG A 134 -5.24 -18.47 -7.47
CA ARG A 134 -5.68 -18.51 -6.08
C ARG A 134 -6.99 -19.27 -5.89
N GLU A 135 -7.94 -19.15 -6.82
CA GLU A 135 -9.20 -19.90 -6.72
C GLU A 135 -8.99 -21.40 -6.98
N ARG A 136 -8.12 -21.77 -7.92
CA ARG A 136 -7.73 -23.18 -8.12
C ARG A 136 -7.05 -23.77 -6.89
N GLU A 137 -6.19 -23.01 -6.22
CA GLU A 137 -5.59 -23.42 -4.94
C GLU A 137 -6.69 -23.69 -3.89
N ARG A 138 -7.71 -22.83 -3.80
CA ARG A 138 -8.85 -23.01 -2.88
C ARG A 138 -9.72 -24.21 -3.24
N MET A 139 -10.00 -24.46 -4.52
CA MET A 139 -10.77 -25.63 -4.98
C MET A 139 -10.04 -26.95 -4.70
N ALA A 140 -8.72 -26.95 -4.83
CA ALA A 140 -7.87 -28.11 -4.55
C ALA A 140 -7.60 -28.32 -3.05
N PHE A 141 -7.79 -27.29 -2.23
CA PHE A 141 -7.55 -27.35 -0.79
C PHE A 141 -8.39 -28.45 -0.13
N ARG A 142 -7.78 -29.18 0.80
CA ARG A 142 -8.48 -30.14 1.67
C ARG A 142 -8.20 -29.78 3.11
N SER A 143 -9.27 -29.56 3.87
CA SER A 143 -9.16 -29.23 5.28
C SER A 143 -8.72 -30.45 6.07
N ALA A 144 -7.83 -30.24 7.03
CA ALA A 144 -7.55 -31.18 8.10
C ALA A 144 -8.23 -30.71 9.39
N GLU A 145 -8.65 -31.65 10.23
CA GLU A 145 -9.15 -31.39 11.56
C GLU A 145 -8.03 -31.52 12.59
N TYR A 146 -7.99 -30.58 13.54
CA TYR A 146 -7.09 -30.63 14.68
C TYR A 146 -7.75 -29.90 15.85
N TRP A 147 -7.48 -30.38 17.06
CA TRP A 147 -7.97 -29.82 18.29
C TRP A 147 -6.82 -29.34 19.18
N ASP A 148 -7.14 -28.41 20.06
CA ASP A 148 -6.31 -28.04 21.20
C ASP A 148 -7.20 -27.72 22.40
N VAL A 149 -6.58 -27.35 23.51
CA VAL A 149 -7.28 -26.94 24.73
C VAL A 149 -6.94 -25.49 25.03
N VAL A 150 -7.96 -24.68 25.26
CA VAL A 150 -7.79 -23.32 25.80
C VAL A 150 -8.19 -23.35 27.27
N ALA A 151 -7.30 -22.89 28.13
CA ALA A 151 -7.54 -22.74 29.55
C ALA A 151 -7.63 -21.26 29.92
N GLU A 152 -8.59 -20.92 30.76
CA GLU A 152 -8.60 -19.65 31.50
C GLU A 152 -7.91 -19.91 32.84
N LEU A 153 -6.81 -19.21 33.07
CA LEU A 153 -5.95 -19.39 34.25
C LEU A 153 -6.15 -18.21 35.19
N ASP A 154 -6.25 -18.50 36.48
CA ASP A 154 -6.36 -17.51 37.55
C ASP A 154 -5.07 -17.49 38.37
N ALA A 155 -4.35 -16.36 38.34
CA ALA A 155 -3.12 -16.14 39.09
C ALA A 155 -3.35 -15.47 40.44
N SER A 156 -4.57 -14.98 40.73
CA SER A 156 -4.88 -14.19 41.93
C SER A 156 -4.69 -14.96 43.23
N VAL A 157 -4.78 -16.29 43.18
CA VAL A 157 -4.55 -17.18 44.32
C VAL A 157 -3.06 -17.19 44.72
N SER A 158 -2.16 -17.22 43.73
CA SER A 158 -0.71 -17.22 43.96
C SER A 158 -0.12 -15.82 44.13
N ASP A 159 -0.72 -14.82 43.48
CA ASP A 159 -0.31 -13.42 43.55
C ASP A 159 -1.57 -12.51 43.51
N PRO A 160 -2.05 -12.05 44.68
CA PRO A 160 -3.20 -11.14 44.76
C PRO A 160 -2.99 -9.79 44.03
N GLY A 161 -1.75 -9.45 43.66
CA GLY A 161 -1.43 -8.24 42.89
C GLY A 161 -1.44 -8.43 41.37
N ALA A 162 -1.63 -9.65 40.86
CA ALA A 162 -1.61 -9.95 39.43
C ALA A 162 -2.69 -9.15 38.67
N THR A 163 -2.27 -8.42 37.62
CA THR A 163 -3.17 -7.60 36.80
C THR A 163 -2.91 -7.81 35.30
N PRO A 164 -3.87 -8.35 34.53
CA PRO A 164 -5.16 -8.89 34.98
C PRO A 164 -4.98 -10.17 35.85
N PRO A 165 -5.92 -10.46 36.76
CA PRO A 165 -5.84 -11.65 37.62
C PRO A 165 -6.05 -12.95 36.84
N THR A 166 -6.79 -12.89 35.73
CA THR A 166 -7.02 -14.03 34.84
C THR A 166 -6.47 -13.78 33.44
N PHE A 167 -6.05 -14.84 32.76
CA PHE A 167 -5.62 -14.80 31.36
C PHE A 167 -5.81 -16.15 30.67
N SER A 168 -5.91 -16.13 29.35
CA SER A 168 -6.04 -17.36 28.55
C SER A 168 -4.67 -17.91 28.14
N ALA A 169 -4.54 -19.25 28.17
CA ALA A 169 -3.41 -19.97 27.63
C ALA A 169 -3.90 -21.14 26.74
N ARG A 170 -3.13 -21.48 25.71
CA ARG A 170 -3.46 -22.57 24.77
C ARG A 170 -2.48 -23.71 24.91
N LEU A 171 -2.95 -24.95 24.86
CA LEU A 171 -2.12 -26.15 24.89
C LEU A 171 -1.19 -26.16 23.68
N THR A 172 0.10 -26.36 23.90
CA THR A 172 1.14 -26.38 22.86
C THR A 172 2.01 -27.63 22.87
N SER A 173 2.01 -28.42 23.94
CA SER A 173 2.76 -29.69 23.99
C SER A 173 2.05 -30.72 24.86
N VAL A 174 2.16 -31.99 24.47
CA VAL A 174 1.75 -33.18 25.22
C VAL A 174 2.88 -34.19 25.16
N ASP A 175 3.36 -34.66 26.30
CA ASP A 175 4.44 -35.64 26.45
C ASP A 175 5.71 -35.31 25.65
N GLY A 176 6.02 -34.01 25.55
CA GLY A 176 7.18 -33.49 24.84
C GLY A 176 6.96 -33.25 23.34
N LEU A 177 5.86 -33.75 22.75
CA LEU A 177 5.49 -33.49 21.36
C LEU A 177 4.62 -32.25 21.25
N ARG A 178 4.91 -31.40 20.25
CA ARG A 178 4.15 -30.17 20.03
C ARG A 178 2.74 -30.49 19.51
N VAL A 179 1.71 -29.83 20.02
CA VAL A 179 0.35 -29.95 19.47
C VAL A 179 0.31 -29.36 18.07
N ALA A 180 -0.24 -30.11 17.12
CA ALA A 180 -0.39 -29.69 15.74
C ALA A 180 -1.31 -28.47 15.60
N THR A 181 -0.96 -27.58 14.70
CA THR A 181 -1.71 -26.38 14.32
C THR A 181 -1.95 -26.36 12.82
N GLY A 182 -2.78 -25.43 12.32
CA GLY A 182 -3.03 -25.32 10.88
C GLY A 182 -1.78 -25.17 9.99
N ARG A 183 -0.64 -24.71 10.54
CA ARG A 183 0.63 -24.60 9.78
C ARG A 183 1.33 -25.95 9.55
N ASP A 184 0.95 -26.98 10.29
CA ASP A 184 1.60 -28.30 10.26
C ASP A 184 1.04 -29.20 9.15
N PHE A 185 -0.05 -28.77 8.52
CA PHE A 185 -0.67 -29.43 7.38
C PHE A 185 -0.25 -28.78 6.06
N ASP A 186 -0.15 -29.57 5.01
CA ASP A 186 -0.03 -29.07 3.65
C ASP A 186 -1.41 -28.69 3.06
N SER A 187 -1.45 -28.30 1.78
CA SER A 187 -2.70 -27.91 1.13
C SER A 187 -3.69 -29.08 0.91
N LEU A 188 -3.23 -30.32 1.07
CA LEU A 188 -4.04 -31.53 0.94
C LEU A 188 -4.50 -32.08 2.31
N GLY A 189 -4.23 -31.34 3.39
CA GLY A 189 -4.59 -31.75 4.74
C GLY A 189 -3.68 -32.84 5.32
N VAL A 190 -2.50 -33.06 4.73
CA VAL A 190 -1.54 -34.07 5.18
C VAL A 190 -0.50 -33.41 6.09
N LEU A 191 -0.13 -34.09 7.17
CA LEU A 191 0.94 -33.64 8.07
C LEU A 191 2.28 -33.57 7.33
N ARG A 192 2.95 -32.42 7.44
CA ARG A 192 4.27 -32.22 6.85
C ARG A 192 5.38 -32.98 7.57
N LYS A 193 5.25 -33.09 8.90
CA LYS A 193 6.25 -33.65 9.80
C LYS A 193 5.58 -34.41 10.96
N PRO A 194 5.09 -35.63 10.71
CA PRO A 194 4.31 -36.39 11.68
C PRO A 194 5.09 -36.70 12.97
N ASP A 195 6.41 -36.83 12.91
CA ASP A 195 7.24 -37.18 14.08
C ASP A 195 7.52 -35.99 15.01
N GLU A 196 7.21 -34.76 14.61
CA GLU A 196 7.46 -33.54 15.41
C GLU A 196 6.23 -33.05 16.16
N VAL A 197 5.04 -33.59 15.87
CA VAL A 197 3.77 -33.10 16.41
C VAL A 197 2.82 -34.22 16.80
N VAL A 198 1.92 -33.90 17.74
CA VAL A 198 0.74 -34.71 18.05
C VAL A 198 -0.50 -34.03 17.50
N VAL A 199 -1.31 -34.75 16.73
CA VAL A 199 -2.64 -34.29 16.31
C VAL A 199 -3.65 -34.76 17.34
N LEU A 200 -4.35 -33.81 17.96
CA LEU A 200 -5.45 -34.12 18.85
C LEU A 200 -6.75 -34.08 18.06
N ASP A 201 -7.62 -35.03 18.33
CA ASP A 201 -9.03 -35.01 17.97
C ASP A 201 -9.88 -34.51 19.15
N GLU A 202 -11.20 -34.45 18.95
CA GLU A 202 -12.15 -34.01 19.97
C GLU A 202 -12.01 -34.82 21.27
N ALA A 203 -11.94 -36.15 21.18
CA ALA A 203 -11.84 -37.03 22.33
C ALA A 203 -10.53 -36.82 23.10
N GLY A 204 -9.40 -36.71 22.40
CA GLY A 204 -8.09 -36.47 23.00
C GLY A 204 -7.98 -35.12 23.68
N ALA A 205 -8.47 -34.06 23.04
CA ALA A 205 -8.50 -32.73 23.63
C ALA A 205 -9.46 -32.66 24.84
N THR A 206 -10.63 -33.30 24.76
CA THR A 206 -11.60 -33.34 25.87
C THR A 206 -11.05 -34.09 27.07
N ALA A 207 -10.41 -35.25 26.86
CA ALA A 207 -9.78 -36.00 27.95
C ALA A 207 -8.68 -35.19 28.66
N ILE A 208 -7.88 -34.42 27.91
CA ILE A 208 -6.88 -33.51 28.50
C ILE A 208 -7.57 -32.39 29.29
N ALA A 209 -8.62 -31.78 28.74
CA ALA A 209 -9.34 -30.70 29.42
C ALA A 209 -9.98 -31.18 30.74
N GLU A 210 -10.60 -32.36 30.73
CA GLU A 210 -11.24 -32.95 31.91
C GLU A 210 -10.22 -33.34 32.99
N GLY A 211 -9.08 -33.91 32.59
CA GLY A 211 -7.99 -34.26 33.52
C GLY A 211 -7.31 -33.06 34.17
N LEU A 212 -7.56 -31.84 33.67
CA LEU A 212 -7.02 -30.59 34.21
C LEU A 212 -8.05 -29.74 34.95
N ARG A 213 -9.34 -30.12 34.99
CA ARG A 213 -10.37 -29.33 35.69
C ARG A 213 -10.05 -29.26 37.19
N GLY A 214 -9.78 -28.04 37.67
CA GLY A 214 -9.40 -27.79 39.07
C GLY A 214 -7.95 -28.11 39.41
N ALA A 215 -7.14 -28.56 38.43
CA ALA A 215 -5.71 -28.77 38.63
C ALA A 215 -4.96 -27.43 38.71
N GLN A 216 -3.97 -27.37 39.58
CA GLN A 216 -3.03 -26.24 39.60
C GLN A 216 -1.96 -26.45 38.54
N LEU A 217 -1.73 -25.43 37.73
CA LEU A 217 -0.63 -25.41 36.75
C LEU A 217 0.52 -24.57 37.27
N THR A 218 1.74 -24.84 36.79
CA THR A 218 2.95 -24.14 37.22
C THR A 218 3.57 -23.35 36.09
N VAL A 219 3.93 -22.09 36.32
CA VAL A 219 4.70 -21.30 35.36
C VAL A 219 6.12 -21.86 35.27
N ALA A 220 6.44 -22.50 34.15
CA ALA A 220 7.76 -23.08 33.88
C ALA A 220 8.73 -22.05 33.30
N SER A 221 8.23 -21.03 32.60
CA SER A 221 9.04 -19.95 32.05
C SER A 221 8.19 -18.70 31.82
N ALA A 222 8.76 -17.54 32.12
CA ALA A 222 8.23 -16.24 31.75
C ALA A 222 9.38 -15.41 31.14
N GLU A 223 9.23 -15.01 29.89
CA GLU A 223 10.24 -14.25 29.16
C GLU A 223 9.63 -12.95 28.63
N GLU A 224 10.30 -11.83 28.93
CA GLU A 224 9.94 -10.50 28.42
C GLU A 224 11.00 -10.02 27.44
N LYS A 225 10.58 -9.66 26.22
CA LYS A 225 11.46 -9.14 25.18
C LYS A 225 11.00 -7.75 24.74
N PRO A 226 11.86 -6.72 24.82
CA PRO A 226 11.54 -5.41 24.26
C PRO A 226 11.44 -5.52 22.73
N TYR A 227 10.49 -4.80 22.15
CA TYR A 227 10.39 -4.62 20.71
C TYR A 227 10.30 -3.15 20.35
N THR A 228 10.78 -2.84 19.14
CA THR A 228 10.63 -1.53 18.52
C THR A 228 9.95 -1.70 17.17
N ARG A 229 9.07 -0.76 16.83
CA ARG A 229 8.42 -0.72 15.51
C ARG A 229 8.59 0.66 14.92
N ARG A 230 9.29 0.71 13.79
CA ARG A 230 9.51 1.95 13.04
C ARG A 230 8.21 2.42 12.39
N PRO A 231 8.01 3.73 12.26
CA PRO A 231 6.91 4.27 11.49
C PRO A 231 6.95 3.78 10.05
N TYR A 232 5.78 3.77 9.43
CA TYR A 232 5.72 3.44 8.02
C TYR A 232 6.22 4.58 7.14
N ALA A 233 6.79 4.23 5.98
CA ALA A 233 7.17 5.21 4.97
C ALA A 233 5.96 6.03 4.46
N PRO A 234 6.18 7.26 3.97
CA PRO A 234 5.20 8.06 3.24
C PRO A 234 4.53 7.29 2.10
N PHE A 235 3.37 7.77 1.65
CA PHE A 235 2.64 7.07 0.60
C PHE A 235 3.35 7.15 -0.76
N MET A 236 3.35 6.03 -1.46
CA MET A 236 3.46 5.95 -2.92
C MET A 236 2.12 5.45 -3.46
N THR A 237 1.91 5.42 -4.78
CA THR A 237 0.60 5.05 -5.36
C THR A 237 0.08 3.72 -4.85
N SER A 238 0.95 2.70 -4.79
CA SER A 238 0.55 1.35 -4.39
C SER A 238 0.18 1.24 -2.91
N THR A 239 0.89 1.92 -2.01
CA THR A 239 0.59 1.89 -0.56
C THR A 239 -0.62 2.75 -0.22
N LEU A 240 -0.86 3.85 -0.96
CA LEU A 240 -2.07 4.64 -0.83
C LEU A 240 -3.31 3.83 -1.20
N GLN A 241 -3.29 3.16 -2.35
CA GLN A 241 -4.42 2.31 -2.80
C GLN A 241 -4.70 1.16 -1.81
N GLN A 242 -3.65 0.51 -1.29
CA GLN A 242 -3.81 -0.56 -0.30
C GLN A 242 -4.44 -0.05 1.01
N GLU A 243 -3.94 1.04 1.58
CA GLU A 243 -4.47 1.58 2.84
C GLU A 243 -5.84 2.21 2.68
N ALA A 244 -6.13 2.88 1.55
CA ALA A 244 -7.47 3.38 1.24
C ALA A 244 -8.48 2.23 1.09
N GLY A 245 -8.11 1.13 0.44
CA GLY A 245 -8.95 -0.08 0.39
C GLY A 245 -9.18 -0.71 1.76
N ARG A 246 -8.13 -0.81 2.59
CA ARG A 246 -8.20 -1.43 3.92
C ARG A 246 -8.99 -0.59 4.92
N LYS A 247 -8.70 0.72 5.01
CA LYS A 247 -9.25 1.63 6.02
C LYS A 247 -10.51 2.35 5.54
N LEU A 248 -10.54 2.82 4.29
CA LEU A 248 -11.63 3.66 3.77
C LEU A 248 -12.65 2.87 2.94
N ARG A 249 -12.34 1.61 2.58
CA ARG A 249 -13.12 0.74 1.69
C ARG A 249 -13.26 1.29 0.26
N PHE A 250 -12.24 2.02 -0.20
CA PHE A 250 -12.19 2.51 -1.58
C PHE A 250 -11.65 1.45 -2.53
N SER A 251 -12.21 1.38 -3.75
CA SER A 251 -11.55 0.67 -4.85
C SER A 251 -10.32 1.45 -5.30
N ALA A 252 -9.37 0.79 -5.97
CA ALA A 252 -8.19 1.47 -6.52
C ALA A 252 -8.57 2.62 -7.46
N GLU A 253 -9.61 2.43 -8.29
CA GLU A 253 -10.15 3.46 -9.17
C GLU A 253 -10.69 4.66 -8.39
N ARG A 254 -11.55 4.42 -7.37
CA ARG A 254 -12.10 5.49 -6.53
C ARG A 254 -10.99 6.26 -5.81
N THR A 255 -9.99 5.57 -5.27
CA THR A 255 -8.82 6.21 -4.65
C THR A 255 -8.10 7.13 -5.63
N MET A 256 -7.83 6.69 -6.86
CA MET A 256 -7.12 7.51 -7.83
C MET A 256 -7.96 8.70 -8.32
N SER A 257 -9.27 8.53 -8.50
CA SER A 257 -10.16 9.63 -8.88
C SER A 257 -10.24 10.71 -7.80
N VAL A 258 -10.26 10.33 -6.52
CA VAL A 258 -10.22 11.28 -5.40
C VAL A 258 -8.85 11.95 -5.31
N ALA A 259 -7.76 11.18 -5.43
CA ALA A 259 -6.40 11.73 -5.38
C ALA A 259 -6.13 12.69 -6.54
N GLN A 260 -6.66 12.42 -7.74
CA GLN A 260 -6.60 13.34 -8.89
C GLN A 260 -7.20 14.70 -8.53
N ARG A 261 -8.42 14.73 -7.97
CA ARG A 261 -9.06 15.97 -7.53
C ARG A 261 -8.26 16.69 -6.46
N LEU A 262 -7.74 15.96 -5.47
CA LEU A 262 -6.91 16.56 -4.43
C LEU A 262 -5.63 17.19 -5.01
N TYR A 263 -5.00 16.54 -5.99
CA TYR A 263 -3.82 17.08 -6.68
C TYR A 263 -4.15 18.32 -7.51
N GLU A 264 -5.19 18.23 -8.36
CA GLU A 264 -5.61 19.33 -9.25
C GLU A 264 -6.05 20.58 -8.49
N ASN A 265 -6.63 20.40 -7.30
CA ASN A 265 -7.00 21.51 -6.40
C ASN A 265 -5.87 21.93 -5.44
N GLY A 266 -4.66 21.40 -5.60
CA GLY A 266 -3.48 21.85 -4.86
C GLY A 266 -3.40 21.39 -3.40
N TYR A 267 -4.12 20.33 -3.00
CA TYR A 267 -4.07 19.78 -1.63
C TYR A 267 -2.95 18.76 -1.42
N ILE A 268 -2.56 18.00 -2.44
CA ILE A 268 -1.52 16.97 -2.34
C ILE A 268 -0.52 17.05 -3.49
N THR A 269 0.62 16.38 -3.34
CA THR A 269 1.56 16.12 -4.43
C THR A 269 1.02 15.09 -5.43
N TYR A 270 1.72 14.97 -6.56
CA TYR A 270 1.35 14.08 -7.65
C TYR A 270 1.18 12.63 -7.20
N MET A 271 0.02 12.06 -7.48
CA MET A 271 -0.43 10.78 -6.92
C MET A 271 0.05 9.53 -7.69
N ARG A 272 0.75 9.70 -8.83
CA ARG A 272 1.34 8.60 -9.61
C ARG A 272 2.85 8.59 -9.41
N THR A 273 3.29 7.95 -8.33
CA THR A 273 4.69 7.92 -7.89
C THR A 273 5.04 6.56 -7.29
N ASP A 274 6.27 6.11 -7.54
CA ASP A 274 6.90 4.95 -6.88
C ASP A 274 7.89 5.38 -5.78
N SER A 275 8.02 6.68 -5.55
CA SER A 275 8.89 7.29 -4.55
C SER A 275 8.21 7.37 -3.18
N THR A 276 9.02 7.17 -2.14
CA THR A 276 8.64 7.45 -0.75
C THR A 276 9.48 8.58 -0.14
N THR A 277 10.29 9.24 -0.97
CA THR A 277 11.16 10.34 -0.57
C THR A 277 10.32 11.56 -0.22
N LEU A 278 10.69 12.26 0.85
CA LEU A 278 10.16 13.60 1.15
C LEU A 278 11.25 14.64 0.91
N SER A 279 10.82 15.83 0.49
CA SER A 279 11.66 17.02 0.44
C SER A 279 12.01 17.49 1.85
N GLU A 280 13.05 18.32 1.98
CA GLU A 280 13.44 18.88 3.27
C GLU A 280 12.32 19.73 3.89
N SER A 281 11.62 20.54 3.07
CA SER A 281 10.48 21.35 3.52
C SER A 281 9.34 20.48 4.04
N ALA A 282 9.00 19.39 3.33
CA ALA A 282 7.97 18.45 3.76
C ALA A 282 8.33 17.70 5.05
N ILE A 283 9.60 17.32 5.22
CA ILE A 283 10.10 16.71 6.46
C ILE A 283 9.93 17.70 7.62
N ASN A 284 10.34 18.96 7.43
CA ASN A 284 10.24 19.99 8.47
C ASN A 284 8.77 20.29 8.83
N ALA A 285 7.88 20.37 7.84
CA ALA A 285 6.45 20.54 8.03
C ALA A 285 5.84 19.37 8.83
N ALA A 286 6.13 18.13 8.43
CA ALA A 286 5.65 16.92 9.13
C ALA A 286 6.13 16.87 10.58
N ARG A 287 7.41 17.18 10.83
CA ARG A 287 7.99 17.23 12.19
C ARG A 287 7.35 18.31 13.04
N THR A 288 7.07 19.47 12.45
CA THR A 288 6.41 20.60 13.14
C THR A 288 4.99 20.24 13.53
N GLN A 289 4.22 19.63 12.62
CA GLN A 289 2.87 19.14 12.91
C GLN A 289 2.86 18.06 13.99
N ALA A 290 3.79 17.09 13.91
CA ALA A 290 3.94 16.06 14.95
C ALA A 290 4.20 16.67 16.33
N ARG A 291 5.11 17.65 16.41
CA ARG A 291 5.42 18.37 17.65
C ARG A 291 4.23 19.12 18.21
N GLN A 292 3.50 19.85 17.38
CA GLN A 292 2.37 20.68 17.81
C GLN A 292 1.20 19.85 18.34
N LEU A 293 0.95 18.69 17.73
CA LEU A 293 -0.20 17.85 18.05
C LEU A 293 0.08 16.81 19.13
N TYR A 294 1.29 16.26 19.17
CA TYR A 294 1.65 15.13 20.03
C TYR A 294 2.76 15.45 21.04
N GLY A 295 3.46 16.58 20.91
CA GLY A 295 4.56 16.97 21.78
C GLY A 295 5.95 16.52 21.30
N GLU A 296 7.01 17.08 21.89
CA GLU A 296 8.40 16.85 21.45
C GLU A 296 8.81 15.38 21.55
N GLU A 297 8.34 14.66 22.57
CA GLU A 297 8.70 13.25 22.80
C GLU A 297 8.25 12.30 21.68
N TYR A 298 7.24 12.70 20.91
CA TYR A 298 6.69 11.93 19.80
C TYR A 298 7.38 12.22 18.46
N VAL A 299 8.27 13.20 18.41
CA VAL A 299 9.05 13.50 17.21
C VAL A 299 10.29 12.62 17.16
N SER A 300 10.63 12.10 15.97
CA SER A 300 11.88 11.37 15.81
C SER A 300 13.09 12.25 16.17
N PRO A 301 14.12 11.75 16.89
CA PRO A 301 15.30 12.52 17.26
C PRO A 301 16.01 13.14 16.05
N SER A 302 16.13 12.39 14.96
CA SER A 302 16.64 12.85 13.67
C SER A 302 15.55 12.83 12.59
N PRO A 303 15.65 13.70 11.57
CA PRO A 303 14.81 13.61 10.37
C PRO A 303 14.89 12.22 9.74
N ARG A 304 13.74 11.64 9.39
CA ARG A 304 13.68 10.32 8.77
C ARG A 304 13.56 10.46 7.27
N GLN A 305 14.56 9.98 6.55
CA GLN A 305 14.48 9.88 5.10
C GLN A 305 14.16 8.46 4.66
N TYR A 306 13.19 8.32 3.76
CA TYR A 306 12.73 7.03 3.22
C TYR A 306 13.12 6.93 1.75
N THR A 307 14.43 6.87 1.49
CA THR A 307 14.94 6.76 0.13
C THR A 307 14.78 5.34 -0.38
N ARG A 308 14.16 5.20 -1.56
CA ARG A 308 14.15 3.97 -2.34
C ARG A 308 14.67 4.28 -3.74
N LYS A 309 15.34 3.31 -4.37
CA LYS A 309 15.71 3.41 -5.78
C LYS A 309 14.43 3.43 -6.63
N VAL A 310 14.12 4.59 -7.19
CA VAL A 310 13.07 4.83 -8.19
C VAL A 310 13.53 4.30 -9.55
N LYS A 311 12.61 3.77 -10.36
CA LYS A 311 12.97 3.14 -11.64
C LYS A 311 13.40 4.16 -12.71
N ASN A 312 12.83 5.35 -12.69
CA ASN A 312 13.17 6.43 -13.61
C ASN A 312 13.22 7.75 -12.82
N ALA A 313 14.41 8.35 -12.70
CA ALA A 313 14.61 9.59 -11.95
C ALA A 313 13.90 10.79 -12.59
N GLN A 314 13.64 10.75 -13.90
CA GLN A 314 12.90 11.79 -14.62
C GLN A 314 11.39 11.77 -14.31
N GLU A 315 10.85 10.59 -14.03
CA GLU A 315 9.48 10.38 -13.53
C GLU A 315 9.44 10.38 -11.98
N ALA A 316 10.57 10.61 -11.31
CA ALA A 316 10.66 10.46 -9.87
C ALA A 316 10.11 11.68 -9.15
N HIS A 317 8.83 11.59 -8.84
CA HIS A 317 8.14 12.52 -7.97
C HIS A 317 8.58 12.36 -6.50
N GLU A 318 8.13 13.29 -5.67
CA GLU A 318 8.09 13.08 -4.23
C GLU A 318 7.08 11.98 -3.87
N ALA A 319 7.08 11.55 -2.60
CA ALA A 319 5.97 10.80 -2.03
C ALA A 319 4.64 11.56 -2.16
N ILE A 320 3.52 10.83 -2.06
CA ILE A 320 2.19 11.41 -1.93
C ILE A 320 2.05 11.97 -0.51
N ARG A 321 2.01 13.29 -0.39
CA ARG A 321 1.96 14.08 0.85
C ARG A 321 1.06 15.31 0.67
N PRO A 322 0.66 16.01 1.76
CA PRO A 322 0.02 17.32 1.62
C PRO A 322 0.93 18.30 0.87
N ALA A 323 0.33 19.16 0.04
CA ALA A 323 1.04 20.18 -0.73
C ALA A 323 1.48 21.37 0.15
N GLY A 324 2.44 22.14 -0.36
CA GLY A 324 2.94 23.38 0.26
C GLY A 324 4.00 23.18 1.33
N GLU A 325 4.70 24.27 1.66
CA GLU A 325 5.72 24.30 2.72
C GLU A 325 5.11 24.17 4.12
N THR A 326 3.85 24.56 4.28
CA THR A 326 3.05 24.34 5.48
C THR A 326 1.82 23.53 5.10
N PHE A 327 1.66 22.36 5.70
CA PHE A 327 0.51 21.50 5.43
C PHE A 327 -0.76 22.11 6.01
N ALA A 328 -1.82 22.20 5.20
CA ALA A 328 -3.13 22.53 5.72
C ALA A 328 -3.57 21.44 6.72
N THR A 329 -4.00 21.82 7.92
CA THR A 329 -4.46 20.83 8.90
C THR A 329 -5.77 20.21 8.42
N PRO A 330 -6.10 18.96 8.83
CA PRO A 330 -7.38 18.35 8.49
C PRO A 330 -8.57 19.26 8.83
N ASP A 331 -8.55 19.93 9.99
CA ASP A 331 -9.64 20.85 10.37
C ASP A 331 -9.72 22.09 9.47
N ALA A 332 -8.60 22.59 8.97
CA ALA A 332 -8.58 23.73 8.05
C ALA A 332 -9.23 23.38 6.70
N VAL A 333 -8.92 22.19 6.16
CA VAL A 333 -9.47 21.77 4.86
C VAL A 333 -10.89 21.20 4.98
N ARG A 334 -11.38 20.86 6.18
CA ARG A 334 -12.71 20.25 6.38
C ARG A 334 -13.88 21.13 5.92
N ARG A 335 -13.66 22.45 5.75
CA ARG A 335 -14.67 23.37 5.20
C ARG A 335 -14.72 23.39 3.67
N GLU A 336 -13.64 22.96 3.02
CA GLU A 336 -13.46 23.00 1.56
C GLU A 336 -13.52 21.60 0.94
N LEU A 337 -13.08 20.59 1.70
CA LEU A 337 -13.12 19.18 1.37
C LEU A 337 -14.19 18.49 2.20
N ASP A 338 -15.10 17.79 1.53
CA ASP A 338 -16.11 16.95 2.16
C ASP A 338 -15.94 15.47 1.73
N GLY A 339 -16.76 14.61 2.34
CA GLY A 339 -16.90 13.21 1.95
C GLY A 339 -15.58 12.44 1.79
N ASP A 340 -15.35 11.91 0.59
CA ASP A 340 -14.19 11.08 0.29
C ASP A 340 -12.88 11.86 0.17
N ASP A 341 -12.95 13.10 -0.30
CA ASP A 341 -11.79 13.95 -0.56
C ASP A 341 -11.11 14.30 0.76
N PHE A 342 -11.92 14.70 1.76
CA PHE A 342 -11.44 14.90 3.12
C PHE A 342 -10.83 13.62 3.71
N ARG A 343 -11.51 12.47 3.59
CA ARG A 343 -11.05 11.21 4.19
C ARG A 343 -9.73 10.72 3.59
N LEU A 344 -9.54 10.90 2.28
CA LEU A 344 -8.28 10.53 1.63
C LEU A 344 -7.17 11.52 1.98
N TYR A 345 -7.47 12.82 2.03
CA TYR A 345 -6.52 13.83 2.49
C TYR A 345 -6.06 13.56 3.93
N GLU A 346 -6.99 13.31 4.85
CA GLU A 346 -6.70 12.98 6.26
C GLU A 346 -5.79 11.76 6.37
N LEU A 347 -6.06 10.70 5.58
CA LEU A 347 -5.21 9.51 5.54
C LEU A 347 -3.79 9.84 5.07
N ILE A 348 -3.63 10.64 4.01
CA ILE A 348 -2.33 11.08 3.47
C ILE A 348 -1.58 11.94 4.49
N TRP A 349 -2.28 12.89 5.11
CA TRP A 349 -1.74 13.78 6.12
C TRP A 349 -1.24 12.98 7.34
N GLN A 350 -2.05 12.08 7.89
CA GLN A 350 -1.69 11.23 9.03
C GLN A 350 -0.46 10.37 8.72
N ARG A 351 -0.41 9.77 7.52
CA ARG A 351 0.72 8.94 7.11
C ARG A 351 2.01 9.74 7.00
N THR A 352 1.93 10.96 6.49
CA THR A 352 3.10 11.85 6.32
C THR A 352 3.64 12.29 7.68
N VAL A 353 2.78 12.74 8.58
CA VAL A 353 3.16 13.15 9.94
C VAL A 353 3.73 11.98 10.73
N ALA A 354 3.04 10.84 10.75
CA ALA A 354 3.49 9.62 11.41
C ALA A 354 4.87 9.16 10.92
N SER A 355 5.18 9.34 9.63
CA SER A 355 6.48 8.94 9.06
C SER A 355 7.68 9.63 9.73
N GLN A 356 7.49 10.80 10.36
CA GLN A 356 8.53 11.57 11.06
C GLN A 356 8.48 11.44 12.59
N MET A 357 7.57 10.63 13.12
CA MET A 357 7.40 10.41 14.56
C MET A 357 8.41 9.37 15.12
N ALA A 358 8.45 9.26 16.44
CA ALA A 358 9.29 8.31 17.15
C ALA A 358 8.82 6.85 16.93
N ASP A 359 9.74 5.90 17.13
CA ASP A 359 9.41 4.47 17.03
C ASP A 359 8.44 4.08 18.17
N ALA A 360 7.46 3.23 17.86
CA ALA A 360 6.66 2.58 18.90
C ALA A 360 7.53 1.59 19.67
N ARG A 361 7.41 1.57 21.00
CA ARG A 361 8.16 0.68 21.89
C ARG A 361 7.20 -0.09 22.78
N GLY A 362 7.58 -1.29 23.12
CA GLY A 362 6.79 -2.14 23.98
C GLY A 362 7.53 -3.41 24.36
N THR A 363 6.83 -4.31 25.02
CA THR A 363 7.37 -5.59 25.43
C THR A 363 6.45 -6.71 24.95
N THR A 364 7.07 -7.81 24.53
CA THR A 364 6.38 -9.06 24.23
C THR A 364 6.64 -10.01 25.38
N LEU A 365 5.58 -10.46 26.04
CA LEU A 365 5.63 -11.46 27.10
C LEU A 365 5.31 -12.84 26.52
N SER A 366 6.12 -13.83 26.86
CA SER A 366 5.89 -15.24 26.52
C SER A 366 5.91 -16.08 27.77
N LEU A 367 4.84 -16.85 27.99
CA LEU A 367 4.70 -17.74 29.13
C LEU A 367 4.66 -19.19 28.67
N ARG A 368 5.33 -20.07 29.42
CA ARG A 368 5.15 -21.53 29.35
C ARG A 368 4.63 -22.00 30.69
N ILE A 369 3.48 -22.68 30.67
CA ILE A 369 2.80 -23.16 31.86
C ILE A 369 2.73 -24.69 31.77
N ALA A 370 3.37 -25.38 32.71
CA ALA A 370 3.40 -26.84 32.78
C ALA A 370 2.25 -27.38 33.64
N GLY A 371 1.74 -28.54 33.28
CA GLY A 371 0.71 -29.26 34.02
C GLY A 371 0.80 -30.77 33.79
N THR A 372 -0.04 -31.51 34.48
CA THR A 372 -0.17 -32.95 34.32
C THR A 372 -1.64 -33.32 34.25
N SER A 373 -2.05 -34.00 33.17
CA SER A 373 -3.42 -34.47 32.95
C SER A 373 -3.45 -36.00 32.98
N GLY A 374 -3.88 -36.59 34.08
CA GLY A 374 -3.69 -38.03 34.31
C GLY A 374 -2.19 -38.36 34.39
N GLU A 375 -1.70 -39.19 33.46
CA GLU A 375 -0.27 -39.52 33.35
C GLU A 375 0.50 -38.63 32.35
N ARG A 376 -0.20 -37.79 31.59
CA ARG A 376 0.39 -37.01 30.50
C ARG A 376 0.93 -35.67 30.99
N GLN A 377 2.15 -35.34 30.56
CA GLN A 377 2.74 -34.03 30.77
C GLN A 377 2.25 -33.07 29.70
N VAL A 378 1.76 -31.90 30.11
CA VAL A 378 1.20 -30.90 29.20
C VAL A 378 1.88 -29.55 29.38
N VAL A 379 2.00 -28.81 28.29
CA VAL A 379 2.49 -27.43 28.32
C VAL A 379 1.49 -26.54 27.60
N PHE A 380 1.06 -25.49 28.30
CA PHE A 380 0.31 -24.37 27.75
C PHE A 380 1.25 -23.21 27.44
N SER A 381 0.85 -22.38 26.49
CA SER A 381 1.54 -21.15 26.17
C SER A 381 0.57 -19.99 26.08
N ALA A 382 1.01 -18.84 26.58
CA ALA A 382 0.35 -17.56 26.44
C ALA A 382 1.36 -16.54 25.92
N THR A 383 0.92 -15.66 25.02
CA THR A 383 1.72 -14.53 24.56
C THR A 383 0.94 -13.25 24.71
N GLY A 384 1.58 -12.22 25.26
CA GLY A 384 1.02 -10.90 25.46
C GLY A 384 1.93 -9.85 24.83
N ARG A 385 1.35 -8.71 24.47
CA ARG A 385 2.14 -7.57 23.99
C ARG A 385 1.63 -6.28 24.64
N THR A 386 2.53 -5.59 25.31
CA THR A 386 2.27 -4.29 25.91
C THR A 386 2.92 -3.21 25.05
N ILE A 387 2.22 -2.10 24.82
CA ILE A 387 2.80 -0.89 24.23
C ILE A 387 3.20 0.00 25.40
N THR A 388 4.49 0.23 25.56
CA THR A 388 5.02 1.13 26.61
C THR A 388 5.11 2.56 26.11
N PHE A 389 5.32 2.74 24.81
CA PHE A 389 5.32 4.04 24.16
C PHE A 389 4.71 3.91 22.75
N PRO A 390 3.57 4.56 22.46
CA PRO A 390 2.84 4.34 21.21
C PRO A 390 3.57 4.86 19.97
N GLY A 391 4.36 5.93 20.09
CA GLY A 391 5.06 6.52 18.94
C GLY A 391 4.10 6.98 17.83
N SER A 392 4.42 6.63 16.58
CA SER A 392 3.72 7.04 15.34
C SER A 392 2.37 6.39 15.07
#